data_AF-A0AA97J2W7-F1
#
_entry.id   AF-A0AA97J2W7-F1
#
_cell.length_a   1.000
_cell.length_b   1.000
_cell.length_c   1.000
_cell.angle_alpha   90.00
_cell.angle_beta   90.00
_cell.angle_gamma   90.00
#
_symmetry.space_group_name_H-M   'P 1'
#
loop_
_entity.id
_entity.type
_entity.pdbx_description
1 polymer ?
#
loop_
_entity_poly.entity_id
_entity_poly.type
_entity_poly.pdbx_seq_one_letter_code
_entity_poly.pdbx_strand_id
1 'polypeptide(L)'
;MSLCWREEHPRNIKKKHPLGWKNITGYDIMAYSWWRFLNDSATPPHWLVQFPMVKAAVKAMDTIKKFVKKEAYKDIKNFTLTGIASGGWVSWLTAAVDHRVVAIIPIAMDLLNLTKNFQHLYDAYCGWSYMLRPFYDMNITQRINHPRFTELASHVDPLAYNERYKNVSKYIIVITGDGVNQPDNSHYYYSQLEGEKRL
;
A
#
# COMPACT_ATOMS: atom_id res chain seq x y z
N MET A 1 14.99 -14.43 28.29
CA MET A 1 14.74 -14.85 26.90
C MET A 1 14.49 -13.60 26.08
N SER A 2 15.43 -13.20 25.21
CA SER A 2 15.16 -12.14 24.23
C SER A 2 14.39 -12.78 23.07
N LEU A 3 13.09 -12.54 23.00
CA LEU A 3 12.16 -13.05 21.97
C LEU A 3 12.35 -12.37 20.59
N CYS A 4 13.44 -11.64 20.38
CA CYS A 4 13.65 -10.84 19.18
C CYS A 4 14.29 -11.66 18.07
N TRP A 5 13.64 -11.70 16.92
CA TRP A 5 14.17 -12.29 15.70
C TRP A 5 15.19 -11.33 15.06
N ARG A 6 16.48 -11.50 15.38
CA ARG A 6 17.56 -10.73 14.74
C ARG A 6 18.08 -11.46 13.51
N GLU A 7 17.57 -11.10 12.34
CA GLU A 7 18.33 -11.30 11.11
C GLU A 7 19.40 -10.22 10.98
N GLU A 8 20.65 -10.62 10.77
CA GLU A 8 21.76 -9.68 10.57
C GLU A 8 21.63 -9.01 9.21
N HIS A 9 21.13 -7.77 9.18
CA HIS A 9 21.25 -6.93 7.99
C HIS A 9 22.73 -6.61 7.76
N PRO A 10 23.32 -6.91 6.58
CA PRO A 10 24.73 -6.63 6.32
C PRO A 10 25.02 -5.13 6.49
N ARG A 11 25.87 -4.81 7.48
CA ARG A 11 26.20 -3.45 7.97
C ARG A 11 26.97 -2.55 6.99
N ASN A 12 27.09 -2.92 5.72
CA ASN A 12 27.93 -2.19 4.77
C ASN A 12 27.28 -2.08 3.40
N ILE A 13 26.39 -1.09 3.24
CA ILE A 13 25.88 -0.68 1.93
C ILE A 13 26.36 0.76 1.71
N LYS A 14 27.44 0.89 0.91
CA LYS A 14 27.92 2.17 0.42
C LYS A 14 26.73 2.94 -0.17
N LYS A 15 26.56 4.21 0.21
CA LYS A 15 25.55 5.16 -0.32
C LYS A 15 25.65 5.23 -1.85
N LYS A 16 25.03 4.30 -2.56
CA LYS A 16 24.91 4.32 -4.02
C LYS A 16 23.55 4.89 -4.37
N HIS A 17 23.53 5.72 -5.41
CA HIS A 17 22.29 6.24 -5.98
C HIS A 17 21.34 5.08 -6.31
N PRO A 18 20.04 5.18 -5.98
CA PRO A 18 19.07 4.08 -6.12
C PRO A 18 18.87 3.55 -7.56
N LEU A 19 19.33 4.28 -8.58
CA LEU A 19 19.29 3.83 -9.98
C LEU A 19 20.47 2.93 -10.40
N GLY A 20 21.40 2.62 -9.50
CA GLY A 20 22.50 1.67 -9.78
C GLY A 20 22.11 0.19 -9.62
N TRP A 21 20.83 -0.10 -9.41
CA TRP A 21 20.32 -1.44 -9.12
C TRP A 21 20.24 -2.30 -10.39
N LYS A 22 20.81 -3.52 -10.31
CA LYS A 22 20.58 -4.60 -11.28
C LYS A 22 19.46 -5.48 -10.71
N ASN A 23 18.51 -5.91 -11.54
CA ASN A 23 17.33 -6.72 -11.15
C ASN A 23 16.35 -5.99 -10.19
N ILE A 24 15.75 -4.89 -10.67
CA ILE A 24 14.77 -4.08 -9.92
C ILE A 24 13.45 -4.84 -9.76
N THR A 25 12.93 -4.90 -8.54
CA THR A 25 11.61 -5.46 -8.19
C THR A 25 10.52 -4.39 -8.09
N GLY A 26 9.26 -4.80 -7.91
CA GLY A 26 8.16 -3.85 -7.68
C GLY A 26 8.31 -3.03 -6.39
N TYR A 27 8.86 -3.64 -5.33
CA TYR A 27 9.11 -2.96 -4.06
C TYR A 27 10.24 -1.92 -4.17
N ASP A 28 11.24 -2.19 -5.00
CA ASP A 28 12.33 -1.26 -5.31
C ASP A 28 11.80 0.03 -5.95
N ILE A 29 10.85 -0.10 -6.90
CA ILE A 29 10.20 1.06 -7.55
C ILE A 29 9.35 1.83 -6.53
N MET A 30 8.61 1.12 -5.69
CA MET A 30 7.80 1.75 -4.65
C MET A 30 8.66 2.53 -3.65
N ALA A 31 9.71 1.91 -3.12
CA ALA A 31 10.67 2.56 -2.23
C ALA A 31 11.30 3.78 -2.89
N TYR A 32 11.74 3.69 -4.16
CA TYR A 32 12.29 4.83 -4.88
C TYR A 32 11.31 5.99 -5.02
N SER A 33 10.05 5.69 -5.35
CA SER A 33 9.00 6.72 -5.47
C SER A 33 8.77 7.46 -4.15
N TRP A 34 8.78 6.73 -3.03
CA TRP A 34 8.64 7.28 -1.69
C TRP A 34 9.87 8.07 -1.27
N TRP A 35 11.07 7.53 -1.49
CA TRP A 35 12.33 8.22 -1.23
C TRP A 35 12.40 9.55 -1.96
N ARG A 36 12.02 9.59 -3.23
CA ARG A 36 12.02 10.81 -4.03
C ARG A 36 11.06 11.86 -3.43
N PHE A 37 9.82 11.46 -3.13
CA PHE A 37 8.84 12.34 -2.49
C PHE A 37 9.31 12.88 -1.13
N LEU A 38 10.01 12.03 -0.36
CA LEU A 38 10.53 12.40 0.96
C LEU A 38 11.78 13.28 0.90
N ASN A 39 12.61 13.17 -0.14
CA ASN A 39 13.88 13.90 -0.26
C ASN A 39 13.79 15.21 -1.03
N ASP A 40 12.80 15.33 -1.92
CA ASP A 40 12.59 16.53 -2.72
C ASP A 40 11.21 17.12 -2.42
N SER A 41 11.20 18.28 -1.74
CA SER A 41 9.97 18.97 -1.38
C SER A 41 9.16 19.45 -2.60
N ALA A 42 9.81 19.63 -3.75
CA ALA A 42 9.17 20.01 -5.00
C ALA A 42 8.55 18.81 -5.75
N THR A 43 8.84 17.57 -5.33
CA THR A 43 8.27 16.38 -5.97
C THR A 43 6.76 16.29 -5.68
N PRO A 44 5.90 16.33 -6.71
CA PRO A 44 4.45 16.27 -6.52
C PRO A 44 3.96 14.84 -6.20
N PRO A 45 2.79 14.67 -5.55
CA PRO A 45 2.28 13.38 -5.09
C PRO A 45 2.10 12.31 -6.18
N HIS A 46 1.87 12.72 -7.44
CA HIS A 46 1.72 11.79 -8.56
C HIS A 46 3.00 11.01 -8.92
N TRP A 47 4.14 11.35 -8.31
CA TRP A 47 5.35 10.52 -8.38
C TRP A 47 5.25 9.25 -7.56
N LEU A 48 4.40 9.19 -6.52
CA LEU A 48 4.17 7.99 -5.74
C LEU A 48 3.55 6.92 -6.65
N VAL A 49 4.19 5.75 -6.75
CA VAL A 49 3.84 4.72 -7.76
C VAL A 49 2.38 4.25 -7.67
N GLN A 50 1.77 4.37 -6.48
CA GLN A 50 0.36 4.08 -6.25
C GLN A 50 -0.57 4.88 -7.19
N PHE A 51 -0.25 6.14 -7.50
CA PHE A 51 -1.08 7.01 -8.35
C PHE A 51 -1.21 6.48 -9.79
N PRO A 52 -0.12 6.22 -10.54
CA PRO A 52 -0.24 5.63 -11.87
C PRO A 52 -0.85 4.21 -11.82
N MET A 53 -0.61 3.42 -10.77
CA MET A 53 -1.27 2.11 -10.62
C MET A 53 -2.79 2.21 -10.49
N VAL A 54 -3.28 3.14 -9.66
CA VAL A 54 -4.73 3.43 -9.51
C VAL A 54 -5.32 3.94 -10.81
N LYS A 55 -4.62 4.84 -11.50
CA LYS A 55 -5.05 5.33 -12.81
C LYS A 55 -5.15 4.20 -13.84
N ALA A 56 -4.22 3.26 -13.82
CA ALA A 56 -4.26 2.08 -14.67
C ALA A 56 -5.47 1.19 -14.37
N ALA A 57 -5.80 0.96 -13.09
CA ALA A 57 -6.98 0.21 -12.69
C ALA A 57 -8.29 0.87 -13.16
N VAL A 58 -8.42 2.19 -13.00
CA VAL A 58 -9.57 2.97 -13.51
C VAL A 58 -9.69 2.84 -15.04
N LYS A 59 -8.56 2.94 -15.77
CA LYS A 59 -8.56 2.81 -17.24
C LYS A 59 -8.86 1.39 -17.70
N ALA A 60 -8.48 0.37 -16.93
CA ALA A 60 -8.89 -1.00 -17.16
C ALA A 60 -10.42 -1.14 -17.04
N MET A 61 -11.03 -0.61 -15.98
CA MET A 61 -12.49 -0.60 -15.82
C MET A 61 -13.21 0.15 -16.97
N ASP A 62 -12.67 1.29 -17.40
CA ASP A 62 -13.20 2.02 -18.57
C ASP A 62 -13.18 1.16 -19.83
N THR A 63 -12.07 0.45 -20.05
CA THR A 63 -11.87 -0.43 -21.22
C THR A 63 -12.83 -1.61 -21.18
N ILE A 64 -12.95 -2.28 -20.03
CA ILE A 64 -13.88 -3.39 -19.81
C ILE A 64 -15.31 -2.94 -20.10
N LYS A 65 -15.73 -1.80 -19.54
CA LYS A 65 -17.08 -1.26 -19.76
C LYS A 65 -17.35 -0.97 -21.23
N LYS A 66 -16.42 -0.32 -21.93
CA LYS A 66 -16.54 -0.01 -23.37
C LYS A 66 -16.61 -1.28 -24.21
N PHE A 67 -15.75 -2.25 -23.93
CA PHE A 67 -15.68 -3.52 -24.64
C PHE A 67 -16.97 -4.32 -24.47
N VAL A 68 -17.43 -4.53 -23.23
CA VAL A 68 -18.65 -5.30 -22.95
C VAL A 68 -19.91 -4.62 -23.49
N LYS A 69 -19.96 -3.28 -23.47
CA LYS A 69 -21.06 -2.53 -24.10
C LYS A 69 -21.11 -2.75 -25.61
N LYS A 70 -19.95 -2.81 -26.27
CA LYS A 70 -19.86 -2.98 -27.72
C LYS A 70 -20.13 -4.43 -28.15
N GLU A 71 -19.47 -5.39 -27.52
CA GLU A 71 -19.46 -6.79 -27.98
C GLU A 71 -20.60 -7.63 -27.39
N ALA A 72 -21.06 -7.30 -26.19
CA ALA A 72 -22.10 -8.06 -25.48
C ALA A 72 -23.39 -7.25 -25.22
N TYR A 73 -23.47 -6.00 -25.69
CA TYR A 73 -24.62 -5.10 -25.53
C TYR A 73 -25.09 -4.95 -24.06
N LYS A 74 -24.17 -5.11 -23.10
CA LYS A 74 -24.45 -4.98 -21.65
C LYS A 74 -23.76 -3.75 -21.07
N ASP A 75 -24.46 -3.03 -20.18
CA ASP A 75 -23.89 -1.89 -19.46
C ASP A 75 -23.41 -2.31 -18.06
N ILE A 76 -22.09 -2.36 -17.87
CA ILE A 76 -21.50 -2.59 -16.56
C ILE A 76 -21.58 -1.30 -15.74
N LYS A 77 -22.29 -1.36 -14.61
CA LYS A 77 -22.43 -0.23 -13.68
C LYS A 77 -21.44 -0.31 -12.53
N ASN A 78 -21.27 -1.52 -11.98
CA ASN A 78 -20.54 -1.74 -10.75
C ASN A 78 -19.38 -2.73 -10.95
N PHE A 79 -18.32 -2.54 -10.17
CA PHE A 79 -17.13 -3.38 -10.14
C PHE A 79 -16.85 -3.83 -8.70
N THR A 80 -16.32 -5.04 -8.57
CA THR A 80 -15.66 -5.52 -7.36
C THR A 80 -14.19 -5.69 -7.68
N LEU A 81 -13.31 -5.14 -6.85
CA LEU A 81 -11.86 -5.21 -7.08
C LEU A 81 -11.20 -6.14 -6.07
N THR A 82 -10.16 -6.84 -6.51
CA THR A 82 -9.32 -7.66 -5.64
C THR A 82 -7.87 -7.54 -6.07
N GLY A 83 -6.95 -7.84 -5.16
CA GLY A 83 -5.54 -7.88 -5.45
C GLY A 83 -4.72 -8.28 -4.23
N ILE A 84 -3.53 -8.83 -4.49
CA ILE A 84 -2.59 -9.27 -3.46
C ILE A 84 -1.50 -8.20 -3.30
N ALA A 85 -1.10 -7.91 -2.06
CA ALA A 85 -0.02 -6.98 -1.72
C ALA A 85 -0.22 -5.61 -2.39
N SER A 86 0.69 -5.21 -3.29
CA SER A 86 0.57 -3.94 -4.02
C SER A 86 -0.73 -3.82 -4.82
N GLY A 87 -1.28 -4.93 -5.33
CA GLY A 87 -2.60 -4.97 -5.96
C GLY A 87 -3.75 -4.78 -4.96
N GLY A 88 -3.60 -5.29 -3.74
CA GLY A 88 -4.53 -5.03 -2.64
C GLY A 88 -4.55 -3.54 -2.28
N TRP A 89 -3.37 -2.91 -2.30
CA TRP A 89 -3.22 -1.48 -2.06
C TRP A 89 -3.92 -0.65 -3.14
N VAL A 90 -3.75 -1.05 -4.40
CA VAL A 90 -4.46 -0.43 -5.52
C VAL A 90 -5.96 -0.60 -5.38
N SER A 91 -6.46 -1.78 -4.96
CA SER A 91 -7.90 -1.99 -4.80
C SER A 91 -8.53 -1.00 -3.81
N TRP A 92 -7.87 -0.76 -2.67
CA TRP A 92 -8.26 0.25 -1.69
C TRP A 92 -8.29 1.65 -2.28
N LEU A 93 -7.21 2.08 -2.93
CA LEU A 93 -7.09 3.44 -3.45
C LEU A 93 -8.00 3.68 -4.66
N THR A 94 -8.23 2.67 -5.50
CA THR A 94 -9.19 2.76 -6.61
C THR A 94 -10.62 2.92 -6.09
N ALA A 95 -11.00 2.19 -5.03
CA ALA A 95 -12.31 2.38 -4.40
C ALA A 95 -12.51 3.79 -3.81
N ALA A 96 -11.44 4.46 -3.40
CA ALA A 96 -11.50 5.83 -2.88
C ALA A 96 -11.74 6.90 -3.95
N VAL A 97 -11.56 6.58 -5.24
CA VAL A 97 -11.62 7.57 -6.34
C VAL A 97 -12.65 7.23 -7.42
N ASP A 98 -13.20 6.01 -7.43
CA ASP A 98 -14.12 5.56 -8.46
C ASP A 98 -15.39 4.94 -7.85
N HIS A 99 -16.50 5.68 -7.95
CA HIS A 99 -17.81 5.30 -7.41
C HIS A 99 -18.40 4.02 -8.03
N ARG A 100 -17.85 3.54 -9.15
CA ARG A 100 -18.28 2.27 -9.74
C ARG A 100 -17.82 1.07 -8.91
N VAL A 101 -16.84 1.24 -8.04
CA VAL A 101 -16.36 0.18 -7.15
C VAL A 101 -17.29 0.08 -5.95
N VAL A 102 -18.03 -1.02 -5.84
CA VAL A 102 -19.00 -1.25 -4.76
C VAL A 102 -18.48 -2.20 -3.68
N ALA A 103 -17.45 -2.98 -4.00
CA ALA A 103 -16.80 -3.87 -3.05
C ALA A 103 -15.31 -4.05 -3.37
N ILE A 104 -14.52 -4.32 -2.34
CA ILE A 104 -13.10 -4.68 -2.47
C ILE A 104 -12.74 -5.91 -1.64
N ILE A 105 -11.82 -6.70 -2.18
CA ILE A 105 -11.25 -7.90 -1.55
C ILE A 105 -9.72 -7.76 -1.55
N PRO A 106 -9.15 -6.89 -0.69
CA PRO A 106 -7.71 -6.74 -0.55
C PRO A 106 -7.12 -7.96 0.17
N ILE A 107 -6.06 -8.53 -0.39
CA ILE A 107 -5.36 -9.71 0.12
C ILE A 107 -3.94 -9.30 0.51
N ALA A 108 -3.48 -9.65 1.71
CA ALA A 108 -2.15 -9.28 2.22
C ALA A 108 -1.85 -7.78 2.08
N MET A 109 -2.86 -6.95 2.32
CA MET A 109 -2.75 -5.50 2.36
C MET A 109 -3.69 -4.94 3.43
N ASP A 110 -3.35 -5.24 4.68
CA ASP A 110 -4.00 -4.71 5.88
C ASP A 110 -3.13 -3.66 6.59
N LEU A 111 -2.09 -3.17 5.91
CA LEU A 111 -1.18 -2.13 6.39
C LEU A 111 -1.78 -0.71 6.26
N LEU A 112 -2.98 -0.50 6.83
CA LEU A 112 -3.60 0.82 6.98
C LEU A 112 -3.06 1.52 8.22
N ASN A 113 -3.19 2.84 8.35
CA ASN A 113 -2.54 3.58 9.44
C ASN A 113 -1.01 3.34 9.44
N LEU A 114 -0.38 3.66 8.30
CA LEU A 114 0.99 3.26 7.93
C LEU A 114 2.01 3.52 9.04
N THR A 115 1.98 4.71 9.64
CA THR A 115 2.95 5.05 10.70
C THR A 115 2.81 4.14 11.91
N LYS A 116 1.58 3.85 12.37
CA LYS A 116 1.35 2.97 13.51
C LYS A 116 1.69 1.52 13.19
N ASN A 117 1.27 1.03 12.03
CA ASN A 117 1.53 -0.36 11.66
C ASN A 117 3.01 -0.63 11.31
N PHE A 118 3.73 0.33 10.73
CA PHE A 118 5.19 0.20 10.59
C PHE A 118 5.93 0.23 11.93
N GLN A 119 5.48 1.07 12.88
CA GLN A 119 6.04 1.06 14.24
C GLN A 119 5.77 -0.28 14.93
N HIS A 120 4.54 -0.78 14.85
CA HIS A 120 4.16 -2.09 15.38
C HIS A 120 4.99 -3.24 14.79
N LEU A 121 5.17 -3.26 13.47
CA LEU A 121 6.02 -4.23 12.79
C LEU A 121 7.46 -4.22 13.35
N TYR A 122 8.03 -3.02 13.53
CA TYR A 122 9.38 -2.88 14.07
C TYR A 122 9.47 -3.39 15.51
N ASP A 123 8.49 -3.06 16.35
CA ASP A 123 8.45 -3.46 17.75
C ASP A 123 8.23 -4.98 17.91
N ALA A 124 7.39 -5.58 17.05
CA ALA A 124 7.10 -7.02 17.06
C ALA A 124 8.33 -7.88 16.69
N TYR A 125 9.13 -7.44 15.71
CA TYR A 125 10.34 -8.15 15.28
C TYR A 125 11.61 -7.65 15.97
N CYS A 126 11.54 -6.56 16.72
CA CYS A 126 12.69 -5.81 17.22
C CYS A 126 13.65 -5.39 16.09
N GLY A 127 13.10 -5.04 14.93
CA GLY A 127 13.83 -4.81 13.70
C GLY A 127 12.93 -4.71 12.47
N TRP A 128 13.51 -4.35 11.33
CA TRP A 128 12.80 -4.36 10.05
C TRP A 128 12.89 -5.73 9.39
N SER A 129 11.76 -6.21 8.87
CA SER A 129 11.70 -7.39 8.02
C SER A 129 12.58 -7.24 6.77
N TYR A 130 13.16 -8.35 6.31
CA TYR A 130 13.91 -8.41 5.05
C TYR A 130 13.11 -7.86 3.86
N MET A 131 11.78 -8.04 3.87
CA MET A 131 10.89 -7.53 2.82
C MET A 131 10.90 -6.00 2.71
N LEU A 132 11.26 -5.28 3.78
CA LEU A 132 11.39 -3.82 3.79
C LEU A 132 12.80 -3.33 3.47
N ARG A 133 13.72 -4.22 3.07
CA ARG A 133 15.09 -3.84 2.71
C ARG A 133 15.18 -2.67 1.73
N PRO A 134 14.40 -2.60 0.62
CA PRO A 134 14.47 -1.45 -0.28
C PRO A 134 14.14 -0.12 0.41
N PHE A 135 13.22 -0.13 1.38
CA PHE A 135 12.84 1.04 2.15
C PHE A 135 13.88 1.40 3.20
N TYR A 136 14.47 0.39 3.85
CA TYR A 136 15.54 0.56 4.84
C TYR A 136 16.81 1.13 4.19
N ASP A 137 17.25 0.56 3.05
CA ASP A 137 18.45 0.97 2.32
C ASP A 137 18.35 2.42 1.81
N MET A 138 17.12 2.90 1.56
CA MET A 138 16.81 4.29 1.18
C MET A 138 16.55 5.23 2.37
N ASN A 139 16.75 4.76 3.60
CA ASN A 139 16.51 5.52 4.83
C ASN A 139 15.05 5.98 5.02
N ILE A 140 14.07 5.26 4.47
CA ILE A 140 12.64 5.58 4.58
C ILE A 140 12.10 5.11 5.93
N THR A 141 12.50 3.93 6.37
CA THR A 141 11.97 3.33 7.61
C THR A 141 12.38 4.11 8.87
N GLN A 142 13.50 4.83 8.83
CA GLN A 142 13.94 5.77 9.88
C GLN A 142 13.16 7.09 9.89
N ARG A 143 12.28 7.30 8.89
CA ARG A 143 11.54 8.55 8.69
C ARG A 143 10.04 8.40 8.84
N ILE A 144 9.54 7.27 9.33
CA ILE A 144 8.10 7.00 9.49
C ILE A 144 7.37 8.02 10.40
N ASN A 145 8.11 8.68 11.30
CA ASN A 145 7.61 9.72 12.20
C ASN A 145 7.91 11.15 11.70
N HIS A 146 8.51 11.31 10.52
CA HIS A 146 8.84 12.61 9.95
C HIS A 146 7.58 13.28 9.36
N PRO A 147 7.37 14.61 9.48
CA PRO A 147 6.19 15.29 8.93
C PRO A 147 5.94 15.03 7.43
N ARG A 148 7.02 14.98 6.64
CA ARG A 148 6.93 14.61 5.20
C ARG A 148 6.43 13.18 4.96
N PHE A 149 6.66 12.26 5.90
CA PHE A 149 6.09 10.92 5.83
C PHE A 149 4.59 10.94 6.16
N THR A 150 4.17 11.78 7.12
CA THR A 150 2.74 12.03 7.35
C THR A 150 2.04 12.57 6.10
N GLU A 151 2.68 13.51 5.39
CA GLU A 151 2.18 14.00 4.09
C GLU A 151 2.13 12.89 3.04
N LEU A 152 3.18 12.07 2.92
CA LEU A 152 3.18 10.90 2.04
C LEU A 152 2.00 9.96 2.37
N ALA A 153 1.84 9.61 3.64
CA ALA A 153 0.78 8.74 4.12
C ALA A 153 -0.62 9.31 3.81
N SER A 154 -0.79 10.63 3.90
CA SER A 154 -2.06 11.28 3.52
C SER A 154 -2.46 11.04 2.05
N HIS A 155 -1.52 10.67 1.19
CA HIS A 155 -1.77 10.37 -0.22
C HIS A 155 -1.94 8.89 -0.52
N VAL A 156 -1.29 7.99 0.22
CA VAL A 156 -1.25 6.56 -0.13
C VAL A 156 -1.83 5.65 0.93
N ASP A 157 -2.02 6.09 2.18
CA ASP A 157 -2.69 5.28 3.20
C ASP A 157 -4.19 5.19 2.88
N PRO A 158 -4.77 3.98 2.73
CA PRO A 158 -6.21 3.87 2.52
C PRO A 158 -7.02 4.56 3.63
N LEU A 159 -6.55 4.54 4.88
CA LEU A 159 -7.27 5.15 5.99
C LEU A 159 -7.41 6.68 5.83
N ALA A 160 -6.55 7.33 5.05
CA ALA A 160 -6.68 8.75 4.73
C ALA A 160 -7.93 9.08 3.88
N TYR A 161 -8.58 8.06 3.30
CA TYR A 161 -9.76 8.19 2.46
C TYR A 161 -11.00 7.53 3.10
N ASN A 162 -11.00 7.34 4.42
CA ASN A 162 -11.98 6.52 5.11
C ASN A 162 -13.45 6.91 4.81
N GLU A 163 -13.76 8.22 4.78
CA GLU A 163 -15.12 8.69 4.51
C GLU A 163 -15.63 8.27 3.12
N ARG A 164 -14.72 8.00 2.17
CA ARG A 164 -15.05 7.62 0.80
C ARG A 164 -15.47 6.17 0.69
N TYR A 165 -15.19 5.36 1.72
CA TYR A 165 -15.52 3.95 1.71
C TYR A 165 -16.86 3.62 2.37
N LYS A 166 -17.65 4.62 2.78
CA LYS A 166 -18.94 4.44 3.44
C LYS A 166 -19.88 3.49 2.70
N ASN A 167 -19.87 3.55 1.36
CA ASN A 167 -20.72 2.73 0.49
C ASN A 167 -19.95 1.61 -0.23
N VAL A 168 -18.77 1.22 0.28
CA VAL A 168 -17.93 0.16 -0.29
C VAL A 168 -17.81 -0.98 0.71
N SER A 169 -18.30 -2.17 0.35
CA SER A 169 -18.14 -3.37 1.19
C SER A 169 -16.70 -3.91 1.10
N LYS A 170 -16.10 -4.28 2.23
CA LYS A 170 -14.70 -4.73 2.31
C LYS A 170 -14.63 -6.15 2.87
N TYR A 171 -14.01 -7.06 2.12
CA TYR A 171 -13.66 -8.40 2.60
C TYR A 171 -12.13 -8.54 2.63
N ILE A 172 -11.53 -8.25 3.78
CA ILE A 172 -10.09 -8.16 3.94
C ILE A 172 -9.54 -9.56 4.23
N ILE A 173 -8.55 -10.01 3.47
CA ILE A 173 -7.91 -11.31 3.68
C ILE A 173 -6.47 -11.07 4.16
N VAL A 174 -6.18 -11.50 5.39
CA VAL A 174 -4.85 -11.42 6.00
C VAL A 174 -4.13 -12.76 5.83
N ILE A 175 -2.82 -12.72 5.60
CA ILE A 175 -1.99 -13.92 5.45
C ILE A 175 -1.08 -14.05 6.68
N THR A 176 -1.30 -15.11 7.46
CA THR A 176 -0.50 -15.43 8.65
C THR A 176 0.87 -15.97 8.21
N GLY A 177 1.90 -15.14 8.25
CA GLY A 177 3.25 -15.47 7.77
C GLY A 177 3.83 -14.46 6.78
N ASP A 178 3.09 -13.40 6.46
CA ASP A 178 3.64 -12.25 5.75
C ASP A 178 4.65 -11.51 6.63
N GLY A 179 5.84 -11.22 6.08
CA GLY A 179 6.91 -10.54 6.80
C GLY A 179 6.68 -9.04 6.99
N VAL A 180 5.62 -8.44 6.46
CA VAL A 180 5.29 -7.01 6.56
C VAL A 180 3.91 -6.82 7.17
N ASN A 181 2.93 -7.59 6.72
CA ASN A 181 1.55 -7.54 7.21
C ASN A 181 1.39 -8.42 8.46
N GLN A 182 1.48 -7.83 9.65
CA GLN A 182 1.29 -8.58 10.91
C GLN A 182 -0.17 -9.04 11.05
N PRO A 183 -0.41 -10.25 11.60
CA PRO A 183 -1.76 -10.79 11.74
C PRO A 183 -2.68 -9.95 12.64
N ASP A 184 -2.11 -9.07 13.46
CA ASP A 184 -2.79 -8.17 14.39
C ASP A 184 -2.79 -6.69 13.95
N ASN A 185 -2.34 -6.38 12.73
CA ASN A 185 -2.39 -5.02 12.14
C ASN A 185 -3.79 -4.38 12.23
N SER A 186 -4.84 -5.21 12.13
CA SER A 186 -6.24 -4.83 12.25
C SER A 186 -6.56 -4.05 13.53
N HIS A 187 -5.79 -4.26 14.60
CA HIS A 187 -5.91 -3.51 15.85
C HIS A 187 -5.83 -1.98 15.64
N TYR A 188 -5.03 -1.52 14.68
CA TYR A 188 -4.71 -0.10 14.49
C TYR A 188 -5.61 0.63 13.50
N TYR A 189 -6.51 -0.06 12.79
CA TYR A 189 -7.37 0.58 11.76
C TYR A 189 -8.79 0.01 11.68
N TYR A 190 -9.03 -1.26 12.06
CA TYR A 190 -10.26 -1.96 11.70
C TYR A 190 -11.51 -1.29 12.29
N SER A 191 -11.46 -0.85 13.55
CA SER A 191 -12.56 -0.17 14.21
C SER A 191 -12.93 1.17 13.54
N GLN A 192 -11.95 1.86 12.97
CA GLN A 192 -12.11 3.16 12.34
C GLN A 192 -12.79 3.09 10.96
N LEU A 193 -12.67 1.96 10.26
CA LEU A 193 -13.18 1.82 8.89
C LEU A 193 -14.69 2.08 8.77
N GLU A 194 -15.08 2.96 7.86
CA GLU A 194 -16.49 3.17 7.52
C GLU A 194 -17.03 2.10 6.55
N GLY A 195 -18.36 1.95 6.51
CA GLY A 195 -19.05 1.00 5.63
C GLY A 195 -18.95 -0.46 6.10
N GLU A 196 -19.53 -1.35 5.30
CA GLU A 196 -19.51 -2.78 5.62
C GLU A 196 -18.09 -3.36 5.51
N LYS A 197 -17.66 -4.09 6.54
CA LYS A 197 -16.31 -4.67 6.63
C LYS A 197 -16.35 -6.06 7.24
N ARG A 198 -15.52 -6.94 6.71
CA ARG A 198 -15.25 -8.32 7.17
C ARG A 198 -13.74 -8.55 7.06
N LEU A 199 -13.21 -9.32 8.00
CA LEU A 199 -11.81 -9.74 8.11
C LEU A 199 -11.79 -11.25 8.31
#